data_AF-C4RFE8-F1
#
_entry.id   AF-C4RFE8-F1
#
_cell.length_a   1.000
_cell.length_b   1.000
_cell.length_c   1.000
_cell.angle_alpha   90.00
_cell.angle_beta   90.00
_cell.angle_gamma   90.00
#
_symmetry.space_group_name_H-M   'P 1'
#
loop_
_entity.id
_entity.type
_entity.pdbx_description
1 polymer ?
#
loop_
_entity_poly.entity_id
_entity_poly.type
_entity_poly.pdbx_seq_one_letter_code
_entity_poly.pdbx_strand_id
1 'polypeptide(L)' 'MSSVLDSLPKIGAPATRALNNAGYSTLRDLVGVPRADLAKLHGMGPKALGIIQSALEQHDLSLG' A
#
# COMPACT_ATOMS: atom_id res chain seq x y z
N MET A 1 -4.25 -10.53 17.99
CA MET A 1 -4.01 -9.08 17.93
C MET A 1 -3.81 -8.73 16.48
N SER A 2 -4.85 -8.23 15.80
CA SER A 2 -4.73 -7.79 14.40
C SER A 2 -3.82 -6.58 14.39
N SER A 3 -2.64 -6.74 13.81
CA SER A 3 -1.67 -5.66 13.72
C SER A 3 -2.11 -4.69 12.63
N VAL A 4 -1.78 -3.40 12.77
CA VAL A 4 -2.09 -2.37 11.75
C VAL A 4 -1.58 -2.79 10.36
N LEU A 5 -0.50 -3.56 10.32
CA LEU A 5 0.09 -4.11 9.10
C LEU A 5 -0.78 -5.14 8.38
N ASP A 6 -1.72 -5.81 9.06
CA ASP A 6 -2.60 -6.84 8.50
C ASP A 6 -3.80 -6.25 7.75
N SER A 7 -3.85 -4.93 7.56
CA SER A 7 -4.91 -4.24 6.82
C SER A 7 -4.32 -3.13 5.93
N LEU A 8 -4.95 -2.87 4.79
CA LEU A 8 -4.58 -1.74 3.95
C LEU A 8 -4.95 -0.42 4.61
N PRO A 9 -4.12 0.64 4.46
CA PRO A 9 -4.45 1.96 4.99
C PRO A 9 -5.68 2.54 4.28
N LYS A 10 -6.30 3.56 4.89
CA LYS A 10 -7.44 4.26 4.30
C LYS A 10 -7.02 5.05 3.06
N ILE A 11 -7.11 4.41 1.90
CA ILE A 11 -6.89 4.98 0.57
C ILE A 11 -8.20 4.95 -0.24
N GLY A 12 -8.21 5.64 -1.39
CA GLY A 12 -9.41 5.68 -2.23
C GLY A 12 -9.79 4.28 -2.74
N ALA A 13 -11.09 4.04 -2.93
CA ALA A 13 -11.61 2.75 -3.40
C ALA A 13 -10.92 2.21 -4.69
N PRO A 14 -10.54 3.04 -5.70
CA PRO A 14 -9.77 2.55 -6.84
C PRO A 14 -8.41 1.96 -6.45
N ALA A 15 -7.67 2.63 -5.56
CA ALA A 15 -6.36 2.18 -5.10
C ALA A 15 -6.47 0.89 -4.28
N THR A 16 -7.43 0.80 -3.35
CA THR A 16 -7.70 -0.43 -2.58
C THR A 16 -8.02 -1.61 -3.49
N ARG A 17 -8.90 -1.41 -4.49
CA ARG A 17 -9.22 -2.46 -5.46
C ARG A 17 -8.01 -2.86 -6.30
N ALA A 18 -7.19 -1.90 -6.71
CA ALA A 18 -6.00 -2.16 -7.49
C ALA A 18 -4.98 -3.03 -6.73
N LEU A 19 -4.77 -2.74 -5.44
CA LEU A 19 -3.91 -3.54 -4.56
C LEU A 19 -4.47 -4.96 -4.37
N ASN A 20 -5.76 -5.08 -4.03
CA ASN A 20 -6.40 -6.39 -3.85
C ASN A 20 -6.35 -7.23 -5.13
N ASN A 21 -6.59 -6.63 -6.30
CA ASN A 21 -6.52 -7.31 -7.59
C ASN A 21 -5.08 -7.73 -7.95
N ALA A 22 -4.08 -7.00 -7.46
CA ALA A 22 -2.66 -7.35 -7.59
C ALA A 22 -2.19 -8.39 -6.55
N GLY A 23 -3.08 -8.85 -5.66
CA GLY A 23 -2.77 -9.82 -4.61
C GLY A 23 -2.25 -9.22 -3.31
N TYR A 24 -2.20 -7.89 -3.21
CA TYR A 24 -1.81 -7.19 -1.98
C TYR A 24 -3.05 -6.92 -1.13
N SER A 25 -3.18 -7.64 -0.03
CA SER A 25 -4.35 -7.56 0.86
C SER A 25 -4.04 -6.85 2.18
N THR A 26 -2.76 -6.71 2.50
CA THR A 26 -2.27 -6.10 3.73
C THR A 26 -1.21 -5.05 3.44
N LEU A 27 -0.98 -4.16 4.41
CA LEU A 27 0.12 -3.18 4.32
C LEU A 27 1.48 -3.89 4.35
N ARG A 28 1.58 -5.03 5.05
CA ARG A 28 2.80 -5.85 5.10
C ARG A 28 3.21 -6.39 3.73
N ASP A 29 2.25 -6.71 2.86
CA ASP A 29 2.54 -7.24 1.53
C ASP A 29 3.24 -6.20 0.62
N LEU A 30 3.21 -4.92 1.01
CA LEU A 30 3.77 -3.80 0.24
C LEU A 30 5.21 -3.46 0.64
N VAL A 31 5.75 -4.05 1.71
CA VAL A 31 7.09 -3.78 2.21
C VAL A 31 8.12 -4.16 1.14
N GLY A 32 8.97 -3.19 0.76
CA GLY A 32 10.00 -3.38 -0.27
C GLY A 32 9.47 -3.52 -1.69
N VAL A 33 8.16 -3.41 -1.92
CA VAL A 33 7.60 -3.36 -3.28
C VAL A 33 8.00 -2.02 -3.91
N PRO A 34 8.58 -2.00 -5.12
CA PRO A 34 8.97 -0.76 -5.76
C PRO A 34 7.79 0.20 -5.89
N ARG A 35 7.97 1.43 -5.41
CA ARG A 35 6.92 2.47 -5.52
C ARG A 35 6.46 2.67 -6.96
N ALA A 36 7.39 2.53 -7.92
CA ALA A 36 7.11 2.62 -9.35
C ALA A 36 6.22 1.48 -9.87
N ASP A 37 6.30 0.28 -9.29
CA ASP A 37 5.44 -0.85 -9.69
C ASP A 37 4.03 -0.67 -9.17
N LEU A 38 3.88 -0.20 -7.93
CA LEU A 38 2.57 0.19 -7.41
C LEU A 38 1.96 1.34 -8.22
N ALA A 39 2.76 2.29 -8.70
CA ALA A 39 2.29 3.39 -9.55
C ALA A 39 1.74 2.92 -10.93
N LYS A 40 2.13 1.73 -11.40
CA LYS A 40 1.59 1.15 -12.65
C LYS A 40 0.16 0.60 -12.48
N LEU A 41 -0.28 0.35 -11.25
CA LEU A 41 -1.61 -0.20 -10.99
C LEU A 41 -2.70 0.84 -11.31
N HIS A 42 -3.70 0.42 -12.09
CA HIS A 42 -4.79 1.32 -12.47
C HIS A 42 -5.59 1.80 -11.26
N GLY A 43 -5.50 3.09 -10.95
CA GLY A 43 -6.11 3.70 -9.76
C GLY A 43 -5.14 4.03 -8.62
N MET A 44 -3.85 3.70 -8.77
CA MET A 44 -2.79 4.10 -7.84
C MET A 44 -2.22 5.48 -8.17
N GLY A 45 -2.80 6.50 -7.54
CA GLY A 45 -2.30 7.88 -7.62
C GLY A 45 -1.19 8.21 -6.60
N PRO A 46 -0.48 9.34 -6.77
CA PRO A 46 0.60 9.77 -5.87
C PRO A 46 0.13 9.93 -4.41
N LYS A 47 -1.14 10.31 -4.20
CA LYS A 47 -1.73 10.39 -2.86
C LYS A 47 -1.81 9.02 -2.17
N ALA A 48 -2.22 7.98 -2.89
CA ALA A 48 -2.31 6.63 -2.33
C ALA A 48 -0.92 6.10 -1.99
N LEU A 49 0.05 6.28 -2.88
CA LEU A 49 1.46 5.92 -2.64
C LEU A 49 2.06 6.67 -1.44
N GLY A 50 1.72 7.95 -1.27
CA GLY A 50 2.12 8.73 -0.10
C GLY A 50 1.56 8.15 1.19
N ILE A 51 0.26 7.84 1.24
CA ILE A 51 -0.38 7.25 2.42
C ILE A 51 0.21 5.88 2.76
N ILE A 52 0.46 5.03 1.76
CA ILE A 52 1.08 3.72 1.97
C ILE A 52 2.48 3.87 2.55
N GLN A 53 3.31 4.72 1.96
CA GLN A 53 4.66 4.99 2.44
C GLN A 53 4.66 5.48 3.89
N SER A 54 3.82 6.49 4.21
CA SER A 54 3.72 7.00 5.58
C SER A 54 3.19 5.96 6.58
N ALA A 55 2.28 5.08 6.16
CA ALA A 55 1.79 4.00 7.02
C ALA A 55 2.87 2.95 7.28
N LEU A 56 3.75 2.66 6.31
CA LEU A 56 4.90 1.79 6.50
C LEU A 56 5.95 2.43 7.42
N GLU A 57 6.22 3.72 7.25
CA GLU A 57 7.20 4.48 8.04
C GLU A 57 6.84 4.54 9.53
N GLN A 58 5.54 4.51 9.87
CA GLN A 58 5.07 4.39 11.26
C GLN A 58 5.51 3.10 11.96
N HIS A 59 5.98 2.12 11.18
CA HIS A 59 6.46 0.82 11.64
C HIS A 59 7.93 0.57 11.26
N ASP A 60 8.68 1.63 10.93
CA ASP A 60 10.08 1.53 10.48
C ASP A 60 10.26 0.70 9.20
N LEU A 61 9.23 0.65 8.35
CA LEU A 61 9.21 -0.04 7.06
C LEU A 61 9.12 0.97 5.90
N SER A 62 9.38 0.52 4.68
CA SER A 62 9.27 1.37 3.49
C SER A 62 8.84 0.58 2.25
N LEU A 63 8.37 1.30 1.23
CA LEU A 63 8.38 0.82 -0.15
C LEU A 63 9.82 0.69 -0.65
N GLY A 64 9.99 -0.02 -1.77
CA GLY A 64 11.24 -0.13 -2.52
C GLY A 64 11.45 0.97 -3.55
#